data_AF-A0A8T6LKV0-F1
#
_entry.id   AF-A0A8T6LKV0-F1
#
_cell.length_a   1.000
_cell.length_b   1.000
_cell.length_c   1.000
_cell.angle_alpha   90.00
_cell.angle_beta   90.00
_cell.angle_gamma   90.00
#
_symmetry.space_group_name_H-M   'P 1'
#
loop_
_entity.id
_entity.type
_entity.pdbx_description
1 polymer ?
#
loop_
_entity_poly.entity_id
_entity_poly.type
_entity_poly.pdbx_seq_one_letter_code
_entity_poly.pdbx_strand_id
1 'polypeptide(L)'
;MLWVVVQMEQPERRAFDGVPVRVQLNDPQWAVSGTPTPSSATVRLAGTARQLLRLAGNQPSIMVPVDAVGSADTSLVIDRNWVRLQGIEGVVVEAVEPAAVAIAFE
;
A
#
# COMPACT_ATOMS: atom_id res chain seq x y z
N MET A 1 -28.25 38.06 2.91
CA MET A 1 -27.63 37.00 2.09
C MET A 1 -26.76 36.17 3.01
N LEU A 2 -27.04 34.87 3.14
CA LEU A 2 -26.31 33.98 4.03
C LEU A 2 -25.15 33.38 3.23
N TRP A 3 -23.92 33.79 3.53
CA TRP A 3 -22.72 33.21 2.92
C TRP A 3 -22.32 31.97 3.73
N VAL A 4 -22.54 30.79 3.17
CA VAL A 4 -22.01 29.54 3.71
C VAL A 4 -20.57 29.41 3.23
N VAL A 5 -19.61 29.56 4.14
CA VAL A 5 -18.21 29.24 3.86
C VAL A 5 -18.11 27.72 3.88
N VAL A 6 -18.04 27.10 2.71
CA VAL A 6 -17.63 25.70 2.58
C VAL A 6 -16.15 25.66 2.93
N GLN A 7 -15.83 25.36 4.18
CA GLN A 7 -14.47 25.15 4.62
C GLN A 7 -13.95 23.89 3.94
N MET A 8 -13.27 24.03 2.79
CA MET A 8 -12.56 22.92 2.17
C MET A 8 -11.50 22.44 3.17
N GLU A 9 -11.70 21.25 3.74
CA GLU A 9 -10.68 20.60 4.57
C GLU A 9 -9.39 20.50 3.74
N GLN A 10 -8.31 21.09 4.23
CA GLN A 10 -7.02 20.98 3.56
C GLN A 10 -6.55 19.51 3.61
N PRO A 11 -6.00 18.98 2.52
CA PRO A 11 -5.44 17.63 2.53
C PRO A 11 -4.28 17.55 3.53
N GLU A 12 -4.44 16.69 4.51
CA GLU A 12 -3.43 16.33 5.49
C GLU A 12 -2.56 15.19 4.92
N ARG A 13 -1.30 15.12 5.36
CA ARG A 13 -0.37 14.06 5.00
C ARG A 13 0.03 13.27 6.23
N ARG A 14 -0.01 11.95 6.14
CA ARG A 14 0.37 11.07 7.25
C ARG A 14 1.13 9.85 6.77
N ALA A 15 2.16 9.48 7.52
CA ALA A 15 2.87 8.22 7.34
C ALA A 15 2.19 7.12 8.17
N PHE A 16 2.05 5.95 7.55
CA PHE A 16 1.61 4.72 8.18
C PHE A 16 2.78 3.75 8.16
N ASP A 17 3.32 3.46 9.33
CA ASP A 17 4.43 2.52 9.49
C ASP A 17 3.92 1.08 9.65
N GLY A 18 4.79 0.11 9.36
CA GLY A 18 4.49 -1.31 9.55
C GLY A 18 3.35 -1.82 8.65
N VAL A 19 3.12 -1.20 7.51
CA VAL A 19 2.10 -1.63 6.54
C VAL A 19 2.53 -2.98 5.96
N PRO A 20 1.74 -4.05 6.14
CA PRO A 20 2.16 -5.38 5.75
C PRO A 20 2.25 -5.53 4.23
N VAL A 21 3.34 -6.15 3.77
CA VAL A 21 3.54 -6.52 2.36
C VAL A 21 3.13 -7.98 2.19
N ARG A 22 2.19 -8.23 1.27
CA ARG A 22 1.70 -9.55 0.91
C ARG A 22 1.87 -9.79 -0.57
N VAL A 23 2.16 -11.03 -0.95
CA VAL A 23 2.32 -11.45 -2.34
C VAL A 23 1.03 -12.15 -2.77
N GLN A 24 0.51 -11.75 -3.93
CA GLN A 24 -0.56 -12.44 -4.64
C GLN A 24 0.04 -13.11 -5.87
N LEU A 25 0.36 -14.39 -5.75
CA LEU A 25 0.92 -15.20 -6.82
C LEU A 25 -0.21 -15.82 -7.64
N ASN A 26 -0.24 -15.52 -8.94
CA ASN A 26 -1.21 -16.07 -9.89
C ASN A 26 -0.60 -17.17 -10.79
N ASP A 27 0.70 -17.40 -10.70
CA ASP A 27 1.40 -18.45 -11.43
C ASP A 27 1.26 -19.82 -10.72
N PRO A 28 0.53 -20.79 -11.29
CA PRO A 28 0.26 -22.07 -10.63
C PRO A 28 1.46 -23.02 -10.61
N GLN A 29 2.56 -22.69 -11.29
CA GLN A 29 3.77 -23.52 -11.31
C GLN A 29 4.72 -23.21 -10.15
N TRP A 30 4.46 -22.16 -9.38
CA TRP A 30 5.34 -21.66 -8.35
C TRP A 30 4.61 -21.49 -7.01
N ALA A 31 5.38 -21.52 -5.93
CA ALA A 31 4.95 -21.09 -4.61
C ALA A 31 5.86 -19.98 -4.10
N VAL A 32 5.34 -19.10 -3.23
CA VAL A 32 6.19 -18.12 -2.52
C VAL A 32 6.99 -18.88 -1.46
N SER A 33 8.32 -18.79 -1.55
CA SER A 33 9.22 -19.35 -0.56
C SER A 33 9.52 -18.32 0.52
N GLY A 34 8.90 -18.49 1.69
CA GLY A 34 9.09 -17.61 2.84
C GLY A 34 8.36 -16.26 2.77
N THR A 35 8.87 -15.27 3.50
CA THR A 35 8.26 -13.93 3.58
C THR A 35 8.96 -12.94 2.64
N PRO A 36 8.20 -12.04 1.98
CA PRO A 36 8.81 -10.94 1.24
C PRO A 36 9.72 -10.12 2.15
N THR A 37 10.82 -9.64 1.60
CA THR A 37 11.81 -8.82 2.31
C THR A 37 11.86 -7.42 1.69
N PRO A 38 11.44 -6.37 2.43
CA PRO A 38 10.88 -6.42 3.78
C PRO A 38 9.43 -6.92 3.80
N SER A 39 9.00 -7.44 4.95
CA SER A 39 7.63 -7.91 5.19
C SER A 39 6.66 -6.78 5.55
N SER A 40 7.19 -5.57 5.76
CA SER A 40 6.43 -4.35 5.99
C SER A 40 7.13 -3.14 5.38
N ALA A 41 6.36 -2.09 5.11
CA ALA A 41 6.84 -0.82 4.60
C ALA A 41 6.13 0.35 5.28
N THR A 42 6.68 1.54 5.13
CA THR A 42 6.03 2.80 5.47
C THR A 42 5.32 3.34 4.25
N VAL A 43 4.05 3.73 4.39
CA VAL A 43 3.24 4.31 3.32
C VAL A 43 2.85 5.74 3.68
N ARG A 44 3.16 6.70 2.81
CA ARG A 44 2.76 8.10 2.96
C ARG A 44 1.45 8.34 2.21
N LEU A 45 0.44 8.80 2.93
CA LEU A 45 -0.92 9.01 2.42
C LEU A 45 -1.32 10.47 2.58
N ALA A 46 -2.07 10.99 1.61
CA ALA A 46 -2.69 12.31 1.65
C ALA A 46 -4.22 12.21 1.55
N GLY A 47 -4.94 12.95 2.39
CA GLY A 47 -6.40 12.95 2.42
C GLY A 47 -6.95 13.86 3.52
N THR A 48 -8.27 13.83 3.74
CA THR A 48 -8.89 14.54 4.87
C THR A 48 -8.53 13.87 6.20
N ALA A 49 -8.50 14.65 7.29
CA ALA A 49 -8.24 14.14 8.63
C ALA A 49 -9.16 12.97 8.99
N ARG A 50 -10.45 13.05 8.63
CA ARG A 50 -11.43 11.97 8.85
C ARG A 50 -11.07 10.69 8.10
N GLN A 51 -10.61 10.78 6.86
CA GLN A 51 -10.20 9.61 6.08
C GLN A 51 -8.94 8.95 6.69
N LEU A 52 -7.92 9.76 7.01
CA LEU A 52 -6.68 9.25 7.61
C LEU A 52 -6.92 8.64 8.99
N LEU A 53 -7.83 9.21 9.79
CA LEU A 53 -8.23 8.63 11.08
C LEU A 53 -8.95 7.28 10.91
N ARG A 54 -9.82 7.14 9.90
CA ARG A 54 -10.45 5.84 9.59
C ARG A 54 -9.43 4.80 9.14
N LEU A 55 -8.42 5.20 8.37
CA LEU A 55 -7.30 4.31 7.99
C LEU A 55 -6.44 3.90 9.19
N ALA A 56 -6.30 4.76 10.21
CA ALA A 56 -5.57 4.37 11.43
C ALA A 56 -6.29 3.26 12.20
N GLY A 57 -7.63 3.20 12.15
CA GLY A 57 -8.41 2.08 12.68
C GLY A 57 -8.47 0.86 11.74
N ASN A 58 -8.36 1.08 10.43
CA ASN A 58 -8.37 0.04 9.40
C ASN A 58 -7.08 0.09 8.59
N GLN A 59 -6.01 -0.48 9.16
CA GLN A 59 -4.66 -0.35 8.63
C GLN A 59 -4.59 -0.72 7.13
N PRO A 60 -3.90 0.07 6.29
CA PRO A 60 -3.68 -0.28 4.90
C PRO A 60 -2.85 -1.57 4.77
N SER A 61 -2.81 -2.14 3.57
CA SER A 61 -1.93 -3.26 3.23
C SER A 61 -1.37 -3.11 1.83
N ILE A 62 -0.23 -3.72 1.53
CA ILE A 62 0.37 -3.75 0.20
C ILE A 62 0.18 -5.16 -0.38
N MET A 63 -0.42 -5.24 -1.56
CA MET A 63 -0.69 -6.49 -2.26
C MET A 63 0.06 -6.53 -3.58
N VAL A 64 1.22 -7.19 -3.59
CA VAL A 64 2.13 -7.30 -4.73
C VAL A 64 1.63 -8.41 -5.66
N PRO A 65 1.10 -8.10 -6.86
CA PRO A 65 0.70 -9.10 -7.83
C PRO A 65 1.94 -9.68 -8.53
N VAL A 66 1.96 -11.00 -8.67
CA VAL A 66 2.99 -11.74 -9.42
C VAL A 66 2.27 -12.68 -10.37
N ASP A 67 2.20 -12.28 -11.64
CA ASP A 67 1.45 -13.02 -12.67
C ASP A 67 2.26 -14.14 -13.33
N ALA A 68 3.58 -13.96 -13.43
CA ALA A 68 4.51 -14.94 -13.95
C ALA A 68 5.84 -14.84 -13.22
N VAL A 69 6.41 -15.97 -12.82
CA VAL A 69 7.71 -16.02 -12.14
C VAL A 69 8.79 -16.41 -13.15
N GLY A 70 9.72 -15.49 -13.42
CA GLY A 70 10.86 -15.74 -14.32
C GLY A 70 12.10 -16.28 -13.60
N SER A 71 12.20 -16.10 -12.28
CA SER A 71 13.35 -16.47 -11.46
C SER A 71 12.90 -16.77 -10.03
N ALA A 72 13.53 -17.75 -9.39
CA ALA A 72 13.30 -18.08 -7.99
C ALA A 72 13.55 -16.88 -7.08
N ASP A 73 14.61 -16.10 -7.34
CA ASP A 73 14.87 -14.82 -6.66
C ASP A 73 14.41 -13.67 -7.53
N THR A 74 13.40 -12.93 -7.08
CA THR A 74 12.84 -11.77 -7.82
C THR A 74 12.80 -10.54 -6.93
N SER A 75 13.24 -9.39 -7.46
CA SER A 75 13.06 -8.09 -6.82
C SER A 75 12.08 -7.24 -7.64
N LEU A 76 11.06 -6.72 -6.97
CA LEU A 76 10.02 -5.88 -7.57
C LEU A 76 10.00 -4.50 -6.93
N VAL A 77 9.69 -3.49 -7.73
CA VAL A 77 9.38 -2.14 -7.24
C VAL A 77 7.90 -2.09 -6.89
N ILE A 78 7.58 -1.67 -5.67
CA ILE A 78 6.20 -1.55 -5.18
C ILE A 78 5.51 -0.40 -5.91
N ASP A 79 4.48 -0.73 -6.68
CA ASP A 79 3.59 0.27 -7.25
C ASP A 79 2.61 0.79 -6.18
N ARG A 80 2.28 2.08 -6.26
CA ARG A 80 1.34 2.73 -5.35
C ARG A 80 -0.08 2.17 -5.48
N ASN A 81 -0.45 1.67 -6.66
CA ASN A 81 -1.76 1.05 -6.92
C ASN A 81 -1.92 -0.33 -6.23
N TRP A 82 -0.83 -0.92 -5.73
CA TRP A 82 -0.85 -2.15 -4.94
C TRP A 82 -1.24 -1.91 -3.48
N VAL A 83 -1.22 -0.65 -3.03
CA VAL A 83 -1.68 -0.29 -1.68
C VAL A 83 -3.21 -0.37 -1.63
N ARG A 84 -3.72 -1.23 -0.75
CA ARG A 84 -5.13 -1.37 -0.44
C ARG A 84 -5.50 -0.44 0.72
N LEU A 85 -6.34 0.54 0.42
CA LEU A 85 -6.84 1.55 1.37
C LEU A 85 -8.16 1.14 2.04
N GLN A 86 -8.45 -0.16 2.12
CA GLN A 86 -9.64 -0.71 2.79
C GLN A 86 -10.97 -0.09 2.34
N GLY A 87 -11.10 0.26 1.05
CA GLY A 87 -12.31 0.88 0.49
C GLY A 87 -12.50 2.36 0.85
N ILE A 88 -11.52 3.00 1.49
CA ILE A 88 -11.57 4.43 1.80
C ILE A 88 -11.18 5.22 0.54
N GLU A 89 -12.17 5.88 -0.05
CA GLU A 89 -11.98 6.74 -1.23
C GLU A 89 -11.45 8.13 -0.85
N GLY A 90 -10.89 8.82 -1.85
CA GLY A 90 -10.38 10.19 -1.70
C GLY A 90 -9.07 10.31 -0.92
N VAL A 91 -8.39 9.18 -0.66
CA VAL A 91 -7.03 9.14 -0.12
C VAL A 91 -6.07 8.79 -1.25
N VAL A 92 -4.96 9.52 -1.32
CA VAL A 92 -3.92 9.35 -2.33
C VAL A 92 -2.68 8.74 -1.67
N VAL A 93 -2.08 7.76 -2.33
CA VAL A 93 -0.78 7.21 -1.96
C VAL A 93 0.31 8.09 -2.56
N GLU A 94 1.06 8.79 -1.72
CA GLU A 94 2.15 9.67 -2.15
C GLU A 94 3.47 8.91 -2.30
N ALA A 95 3.78 7.99 -1.39
CA ALA A 95 5.02 7.23 -1.39
C ALA A 95 4.92 5.91 -0.62
N VAL A 96 5.79 4.96 -0.96
CA VAL A 96 6.01 3.70 -0.23
C VAL A 96 7.52 3.57 -0.02
N GLU A 97 7.94 3.31 1.21
CA GLU A 97 9.35 3.24 1.61
C GLU A 97 9.59 1.99 2.49
N PRO A 98 10.53 1.08 2.13
CA PRO A 98 11.28 1.09 0.88
C PRO A 98 10.36 0.77 -0.31
N ALA A 99 10.72 1.30 -1.48
CA ALA A 99 9.97 1.11 -2.72
C ALA A 99 10.28 -0.24 -3.40
N ALA A 100 11.15 -1.08 -2.84
CA ALA A 100 11.54 -2.35 -3.41
C ALA A 100 11.29 -3.49 -2.42
N VAL A 101 10.89 -4.64 -2.95
CA VAL A 101 10.67 -5.87 -2.20
C VAL A 101 11.35 -7.04 -2.94
N ALA A 102 12.05 -7.88 -2.19
CA ALA A 102 12.59 -9.14 -2.66
C ALA A 102 11.65 -10.28 -2.27
N ILE A 103 11.37 -11.17 -3.20
CA ILE A 103 10.50 -12.33 -3.05
C ILE A 103 11.25 -13.55 -3.58
N ALA A 104 11.30 -14.61 -2.78
CA ALA A 104 11.79 -15.90 -3.21
C ALA A 104 10.63 -16.82 -3.58
N PHE A 105 10.83 -17.70 -4.56
CA PHE A 105 9.86 -18.67 -5.06
C PHE A 105 10.48 -20.07 -5.19
N GLU A 106 9.65 -21.10 -5.08
CA GLU A 106 10.01 -22.52 -5.22
C GLU A 106 8.99 -23.34 -6.02
#